data_AF-A0A453G9L9-F1
#
_entry.id   AF-A0A453G9L9-F1
#
_cell.length_a   1.000
_cell.length_b   1.000
_cell.length_c   1.000
_cell.angle_alpha   90.00
_cell.angle_beta   90.00
_cell.angle_gamma   90.00
#
_symmetry.space_group_name_H-M   'P 1'
#
loop_
_entity.id
_entity.type
_entity.pdbx_description
1 polymer ?
#
loop_
_entity_poly.entity_id
_entity_poly.type
_entity_poly.pdbx_seq_one_letter_code
_entity_poly.pdbx_strand_id
1 'polypeptide(L)'
;MLMYIHLLLSFVLRCLNKGAIVRDGDINDDGSARNSWELCSIQQIEEVKCLLRIVPICISGIICFVALAQQFTYIILQTLTMDCHLGTHFEIPAGSVISISLIALTAFLPIYGRILVPIARRFTGVESGITLLQRQGIGLVISPISMVVAGLVEHKRRNSALSNGGKSPMSVMWLAPQLILMGIAEAFNAVGQIEFYNKQFPEQMLTLAGSLFFVTLAGANYLSTALANITRKVTTRDGHTSWLTDDINLGKLDYYFYFIALIGVLNLFYFLICSHYYQYKSMSLHAEESIKVHTKEEAEAEADANTAPKK
;
A
#
# COMPACT_ATOMS: atom_id res chain seq x y z
N MET A 1 16.87 11.07 10.20
CA MET A 1 15.54 10.39 10.13
C MET A 1 15.66 8.93 9.68
N LEU A 2 16.40 8.63 8.59
CA LEU A 2 16.61 7.28 8.02
C LEU A 2 17.26 6.25 8.96
N MET A 3 18.40 6.59 9.57
CA MET A 3 19.06 5.75 10.57
C MET A 3 18.19 5.55 11.82
N TYR A 4 17.29 6.50 12.10
CA TYR A 4 16.43 6.49 13.27
C TYR A 4 15.32 5.45 13.17
N ILE A 5 14.71 5.26 12.00
CA ILE A 5 13.66 4.25 11.79
C ILE A 5 14.24 2.84 11.92
N HIS A 6 15.41 2.59 11.30
CA HIS A 6 16.09 1.30 11.41
C HIS A 6 16.60 1.04 12.83
N LEU A 7 17.20 2.04 13.49
CA LEU A 7 17.67 1.92 14.86
C LEU A 7 16.50 1.69 15.84
N LEU A 8 15.39 2.42 15.67
CA LEU A 8 14.20 2.31 16.51
C LEU A 8 13.50 0.96 16.30
N LEU A 9 13.38 0.49 15.05
CA LEU A 9 12.87 -0.86 14.78
C LEU A 9 13.80 -1.90 15.41
N SER A 10 15.13 -1.80 15.22
CA SER A 10 16.09 -2.72 15.85
C SER A 10 16.02 -2.72 17.38
N PHE A 11 15.81 -1.54 17.98
CA PHE A 11 15.70 -1.38 19.42
C PHE A 11 14.41 -1.99 19.95
N VAL A 12 13.28 -1.74 19.30
CA VAL A 12 11.98 -2.33 19.66
C VAL A 12 12.02 -3.86 19.51
N LEU A 13 12.58 -4.38 18.41
CA LEU A 13 12.77 -5.82 18.21
C LEU A 13 13.66 -6.44 19.30
N ARG A 14 14.69 -5.72 19.74
CA ARG A 14 15.59 -6.16 20.83
C ARG A 14 14.94 -6.07 22.21
N CYS A 15 14.02 -5.11 22.42
CA CYS A 15 13.21 -5.04 23.63
C CYS A 15 12.21 -6.20 23.72
N LEU A 16 11.60 -6.60 22.60
CA LEU A 16 10.67 -7.74 22.56
C LEU A 16 11.35 -9.06 22.97
N ASN A 17 12.64 -9.25 22.66
CA ASN A 17 13.40 -10.41 23.11
C ASN A 17 13.48 -10.56 24.63
N LYS A 18 13.31 -9.47 25.40
CA LYS A 18 13.33 -9.53 26.86
C LYS A 18 12.12 -10.26 27.44
N GLY A 19 11.01 -10.34 26.70
CA GLY A 19 9.80 -11.06 27.11
C GLY A 19 9.90 -12.59 26.98
N ALA A 20 10.94 -13.12 26.35
CA ALA A 20 11.23 -14.57 26.31
C ALA A 20 12.27 -15.00 27.36
N ILE A 21 12.73 -14.09 28.22
CA ILE A 21 13.72 -14.42 29.24
C ILE A 21 12.99 -14.99 30.45
N VAL A 22 13.16 -16.28 30.69
CA VAL A 22 12.65 -16.98 31.87
C VAL A 22 13.34 -16.45 33.12
N ARG A 23 12.59 -15.99 34.12
CA ARG A 23 13.09 -15.68 35.47
C ARG A 23 12.56 -16.69 36.49
N ASP A 24 13.24 -16.78 37.62
CA ASP A 24 12.85 -17.69 38.70
C ASP A 24 11.43 -17.38 39.20
N GLY A 25 10.52 -18.35 39.05
CA GLY A 25 9.12 -18.26 39.47
C GLY A 25 8.10 -17.93 38.36
N ASP A 26 8.55 -17.75 37.12
CA ASP A 26 7.69 -17.44 35.96
C ASP A 26 7.04 -18.67 35.31
N ILE A 27 7.44 -19.88 35.71
CA ILE A 27 6.95 -21.15 35.16
C ILE A 27 6.26 -21.94 36.27
N ASN A 28 5.04 -22.40 36.00
CA ASN A 28 4.28 -23.29 36.87
C ASN A 28 4.87 -24.71 36.85
N ASP A 29 4.54 -25.55 37.83
CA ASP A 29 5.05 -26.94 37.91
C ASP A 29 4.69 -27.81 36.68
N ASP A 30 3.71 -27.38 35.86
CA ASP A 30 3.29 -28.02 34.61
C ASP A 30 4.07 -27.54 33.36
N GLY A 31 5.02 -26.62 33.53
CA GLY A 31 5.80 -26.04 32.43
C GLY A 31 5.12 -24.87 31.70
N SER A 32 3.93 -24.46 32.12
CA SER A 32 3.22 -23.30 31.55
C SER A 32 3.71 -21.97 32.16
N ALA A 33 3.64 -20.89 31.37
CA ALA A 33 3.95 -19.55 31.86
C ALA A 33 2.93 -19.12 32.92
N ARG A 34 3.40 -18.76 34.11
CA ARG A 34 2.58 -18.29 35.23
C ARG A 34 1.83 -17.00 34.90
N ASN A 35 2.42 -16.14 34.06
CA ASN A 35 1.78 -14.95 33.51
C ASN A 35 2.18 -14.78 32.05
N SER A 36 1.25 -15.05 31.12
CA SER A 36 1.51 -14.92 29.67
C SER A 36 1.77 -13.49 29.20
N TRP A 37 1.57 -12.47 30.05
CA TRP A 37 1.92 -11.08 29.78
C TRP A 37 3.37 -10.72 30.17
N GLU A 38 4.00 -11.52 31.03
CA GLU A 38 5.40 -11.32 31.48
C GLU A 38 6.36 -12.30 30.77
N LEU A 39 5.90 -13.52 30.48
CA LEU A 39 6.65 -14.54 29.76
C LEU A 39 5.92 -14.94 28.47
N CYS A 40 6.42 -14.44 27.34
CA CYS A 40 5.91 -14.75 26.01
C CYS A 40 6.71 -15.87 25.36
N SER A 41 6.06 -16.71 24.55
CA SER A 41 6.77 -17.69 23.74
C SER A 41 7.62 -16.99 22.67
N ILE A 42 8.72 -17.64 22.27
CA ILE A 42 9.57 -17.18 21.17
C ILE A 42 8.71 -17.00 19.89
N GLN A 43 7.73 -17.88 19.68
CA GLN A 43 6.82 -17.78 18.54
C GLN A 43 5.97 -16.51 18.57
N GLN A 44 5.35 -16.16 19.70
CA GLN A 44 4.58 -14.92 19.84
C GLN A 44 5.45 -13.67 19.61
N ILE A 45 6.70 -13.72 20.06
CA ILE A 45 7.65 -12.63 19.84
C ILE A 45 7.97 -12.51 18.35
N GLU A 46 8.27 -13.60 17.64
CA GLU A 46 8.53 -13.58 16.20
C GLU A 46 7.32 -13.11 15.38
N GLU A 47 6.11 -13.46 15.79
CA GLU A 47 4.86 -12.98 15.19
C GLU A 47 4.72 -11.45 15.30
N VAL A 48 4.98 -10.87 16.47
CA VAL A 48 4.96 -9.41 16.68
C VAL A 48 6.10 -8.71 15.94
N LYS A 49 7.30 -9.31 15.92
CA LYS A 49 8.43 -8.77 15.15
C LYS A 49 8.11 -8.72 13.66
N CYS A 50 7.45 -9.74 13.14
CA CYS A 50 6.99 -9.78 11.75
C CYS A 50 6.02 -8.63 11.45
N LEU A 51 5.00 -8.45 12.30
CA LEU A 51 4.05 -7.33 12.22
C LEU A 51 4.78 -5.98 12.18
N LEU A 52 5.67 -5.73 13.14
CA LEU A 52 6.40 -4.47 13.23
C LEU A 52 7.29 -4.20 12.01
N ARG A 53 7.83 -5.24 11.37
CA ARG A 53 8.62 -5.10 10.14
C ARG A 53 7.77 -4.69 8.94
N ILE A 54 6.49 -5.07 8.93
CA ILE A 54 5.54 -4.78 7.85
C ILE A 54 4.90 -3.39 8.00
N VAL A 55 4.76 -2.86 9.23
CA VAL A 55 4.15 -1.55 9.54
C VAL A 55 4.65 -0.39 8.64
N PRO A 56 5.97 -0.20 8.41
CA PRO A 56 6.44 0.90 7.56
C PRO A 56 5.89 0.84 6.13
N ILE A 57 5.73 -0.38 5.57
CA ILE A 57 5.17 -0.61 4.24
C ILE A 57 3.66 -0.40 4.26
N CYS A 58 2.97 -0.81 5.34
CA CYS A 58 1.54 -0.52 5.51
C CYS A 58 1.27 0.99 5.51
N ILE A 59 2.08 1.79 6.22
CA ILE A 59 1.95 3.25 6.25
C ILE A 59 2.05 3.84 4.84
N SER A 60 3.01 3.36 4.03
CA SER A 60 3.08 3.77 2.63
C SER A 60 1.82 3.40 1.84
N GLY A 61 1.28 2.21 2.12
CA GLY A 61 0.01 1.75 1.56
C GLY A 61 -1.17 2.66 1.88
N ILE A 62 -1.28 3.13 3.13
CA ILE A 62 -2.32 4.07 3.56
C ILE A 62 -2.31 5.31 2.66
N ILE A 63 -1.15 5.94 2.48
CA ILE A 63 -1.04 7.17 1.67
C ILE A 63 -1.37 6.90 0.21
N CYS A 64 -1.07 5.72 -0.32
CA CYS A 64 -1.50 5.36 -1.67
C CYS A 64 -3.03 5.30 -1.81
N PHE A 65 -3.70 4.68 -0.85
CA PHE A 65 -5.16 4.55 -0.84
C PHE A 65 -5.88 5.88 -0.58
N VAL A 66 -5.20 6.91 -0.07
CA VAL A 66 -5.78 8.26 0.06
C VAL A 66 -6.22 8.80 -1.30
N ALA A 67 -5.38 8.67 -2.33
CA ALA A 67 -5.70 9.14 -3.68
C ALA A 67 -6.94 8.42 -4.24
N LEU A 68 -7.04 7.10 -4.00
CA LEU A 68 -8.20 6.27 -4.35
C LEU A 68 -9.47 6.76 -3.64
N ALA A 69 -9.42 6.91 -2.31
CA ALA A 69 -10.55 7.33 -1.49
C ALA A 69 -11.09 8.71 -1.91
N GLN A 70 -10.20 9.64 -2.23
CA GLN A 70 -10.59 10.97 -2.68
C GLN A 70 -11.21 10.96 -4.06
N GLN A 71 -10.61 10.21 -5.00
CA GLN A 71 -11.11 10.15 -6.37
C GLN A 71 -12.56 9.63 -6.40
N PHE A 72 -12.91 8.64 -5.58
CA PHE A 72 -14.30 8.14 -5.48
C PHE A 72 -15.31 9.19 -5.02
N THR A 73 -14.89 10.14 -4.19
CA THR A 73 -15.78 11.21 -3.71
C THR A 73 -15.90 12.32 -4.76
N TYR A 74 -14.77 12.81 -5.26
CA TYR A 74 -14.76 13.98 -6.15
C TYR A 74 -15.22 13.66 -7.56
N ILE A 75 -15.08 12.42 -8.04
CA ILE A 75 -15.57 12.03 -9.36
C ILE A 75 -17.09 12.25 -9.51
N ILE A 76 -17.84 12.00 -8.43
CA ILE A 76 -19.29 12.20 -8.42
C ILE A 76 -19.59 13.70 -8.55
N LEU A 77 -18.89 14.54 -7.77
CA LEU A 77 -19.05 15.99 -7.83
C LEU A 77 -18.69 16.55 -9.21
N GLN A 78 -17.59 16.11 -9.80
CA GLN A 78 -17.21 16.49 -11.16
C GLN A 78 -18.31 16.10 -12.15
N THR A 79 -18.78 14.87 -12.09
CA THR A 79 -19.78 14.34 -13.02
C THR A 79 -21.12 15.10 -12.95
N LEU A 80 -21.57 15.50 -11.75
CA LEU A 80 -22.80 16.29 -11.59
C LEU A 80 -22.77 17.67 -12.29
N THR A 81 -21.58 18.13 -12.68
CA THR A 81 -21.38 19.43 -13.38
C THR A 81 -20.93 19.27 -14.83
N MET A 82 -20.91 18.04 -15.34
CA MET A 82 -20.48 17.69 -16.69
C MET A 82 -21.66 17.20 -17.52
N ASP A 83 -21.43 17.03 -18.83
CA ASP A 83 -22.40 16.40 -19.69
C ASP A 83 -22.29 14.86 -19.59
N CYS A 84 -23.32 14.25 -19.04
CA CYS A 84 -23.42 12.81 -18.83
C CYS A 84 -23.95 12.03 -20.05
N HIS A 85 -24.25 12.70 -21.16
CA HIS A 85 -24.75 12.02 -22.35
C HIS A 85 -23.64 11.23 -23.06
N LEU A 86 -23.90 9.94 -23.32
CA LEU A 86 -23.20 9.12 -24.30
C LEU A 86 -24.02 9.06 -25.58
N GLY A 87 -23.69 9.94 -26.52
CA GLY A 87 -24.48 10.11 -27.73
C GLY A 87 -25.80 10.82 -27.45
N THR A 88 -26.83 10.56 -28.26
CA THR A 88 -28.09 11.32 -28.24
C THR A 88 -29.17 10.75 -27.31
N HIS A 89 -29.02 9.50 -26.84
CA HIS A 89 -30.12 8.76 -26.20
C HIS A 89 -29.80 8.15 -24.83
N PHE A 90 -28.54 8.19 -24.39
CA PHE A 90 -28.14 7.56 -23.15
C PHE A 90 -27.46 8.55 -22.23
N GLU A 91 -27.98 8.71 -21.02
CA GLU A 91 -27.38 9.51 -19.96
C GLU A 91 -26.79 8.58 -18.89
N ILE A 92 -25.50 8.74 -18.61
CA ILE A 92 -24.82 7.97 -17.57
C ILE A 92 -25.16 8.56 -16.19
N PRO A 93 -25.67 7.76 -15.23
CA PRO A 93 -25.78 8.20 -13.85
C PRO A 93 -24.42 8.57 -13.25
N ALA A 94 -24.33 9.68 -12.50
CA ALA A 94 -23.05 10.15 -11.97
C ALA A 94 -22.29 9.10 -11.14
N GLY A 95 -23.01 8.25 -10.40
CA GLY A 95 -22.44 7.18 -9.61
C GLY A 95 -21.85 6.01 -10.40
N SER A 96 -22.25 5.80 -11.67
CA SER A 96 -21.76 4.65 -12.48
C SER A 96 -20.49 4.96 -13.25
N VAL A 97 -20.04 6.22 -13.30
CA VAL A 97 -18.78 6.61 -13.95
C VAL A 97 -17.57 5.88 -13.35
N ILE A 98 -17.62 5.57 -12.06
CA ILE A 98 -16.61 4.77 -11.35
C ILE A 98 -16.40 3.39 -11.99
N SER A 99 -17.41 2.84 -12.68
CA SER A 99 -17.31 1.55 -13.35
C SER A 99 -16.21 1.53 -14.41
N ILE A 100 -15.84 2.67 -14.99
CA ILE A 100 -14.68 2.77 -15.90
C ILE A 100 -13.39 2.31 -15.21
N SER A 101 -13.18 2.72 -13.95
CA SER A 101 -12.02 2.30 -13.15
C SER A 101 -12.07 0.80 -12.85
N LEU A 102 -13.24 0.26 -12.49
CA LEU A 102 -13.42 -1.15 -12.20
C LEU A 102 -13.22 -2.03 -13.45
N ILE A 103 -13.69 -1.58 -14.61
CA ILE A 103 -13.47 -2.25 -15.90
C ILE A 103 -11.98 -2.21 -16.24
N ALA A 104 -11.30 -1.07 -16.08
CA ALA A 104 -9.87 -0.96 -16.32
C ALA A 104 -9.05 -1.88 -15.41
N LEU A 105 -9.35 -1.91 -14.11
CA LEU A 105 -8.78 -2.84 -13.13
C LEU A 105 -8.98 -4.30 -13.57
N THR A 106 -10.22 -4.68 -13.88
CA THR A 106 -10.58 -6.06 -14.27
C THR A 106 -9.92 -6.48 -15.58
N ALA A 107 -9.87 -5.58 -16.57
CA ALA A 107 -9.21 -5.83 -17.85
C ALA A 107 -7.68 -5.89 -17.70
N PHE A 108 -7.10 -5.15 -16.75
CA PHE A 108 -5.67 -5.14 -16.50
C PHE A 108 -5.18 -6.43 -15.82
N LEU A 109 -5.97 -7.08 -14.97
CA LEU A 109 -5.59 -8.33 -14.30
C LEU A 109 -5.15 -9.47 -15.25
N PRO A 110 -5.93 -9.85 -16.29
CA PRO A 110 -5.50 -10.88 -17.24
C PRO A 110 -4.31 -10.42 -18.09
N ILE A 111 -4.21 -9.13 -18.43
CA ILE A 111 -3.04 -8.56 -19.14
C ILE A 111 -1.79 -8.72 -18.28
N TYR A 112 -1.88 -8.40 -17.00
CA TYR A 112 -0.79 -8.58 -16.05
C TYR A 112 -0.38 -10.05 -15.97
N GLY A 113 -1.33 -10.96 -15.71
CA GLY A 113 -1.03 -12.39 -15.54
C GLY A 113 -0.55 -13.10 -16.80
N ARG A 114 -1.12 -12.80 -17.97
CA ARG A 114 -0.84 -13.52 -19.22
C ARG A 114 0.26 -12.89 -20.07
N ILE A 115 0.50 -11.58 -19.93
CA ILE A 115 1.46 -10.85 -20.76
C ILE A 115 2.62 -10.35 -19.91
N LEU A 116 2.35 -9.55 -18.87
CA LEU A 116 3.43 -8.90 -18.11
C LEU A 116 4.25 -9.89 -17.28
N VAL A 117 3.62 -10.85 -16.58
CA VAL A 117 4.33 -11.87 -15.78
C VAL A 117 5.28 -12.73 -16.62
N PRO A 118 4.89 -13.36 -17.75
CA PRO A 118 5.82 -14.17 -18.53
C PRO A 118 6.92 -13.34 -19.19
N ILE A 119 6.63 -12.11 -19.62
CA ILE A 119 7.66 -11.19 -20.12
C ILE A 119 8.65 -10.86 -19.01
N ALA A 120 8.15 -10.44 -17.85
CA ALA A 120 8.99 -10.10 -16.71
C ALA A 120 9.84 -11.30 -16.28
N ARG A 121 9.27 -12.51 -16.24
CA ARG A 121 9.99 -13.75 -15.91
C ARG A 121 11.13 -14.04 -16.89
N ARG A 122 10.98 -13.72 -18.18
CA ARG A 122 12.08 -13.84 -19.16
C ARG A 122 13.24 -12.89 -18.89
N PHE A 123 12.95 -11.70 -18.36
CA PHE A 123 13.97 -10.68 -18.09
C PHE A 123 14.59 -10.79 -16.70
N THR A 124 13.79 -11.11 -15.68
CA THR A 124 14.24 -11.10 -14.28
C THR A 124 14.67 -12.47 -13.78
N GLY A 125 14.24 -13.56 -14.43
CA GLY A 125 14.46 -14.93 -13.97
C GLY A 125 13.66 -15.31 -12.71
N VAL A 126 12.84 -14.41 -12.16
CA VAL A 126 12.04 -14.65 -10.95
C VAL A 126 10.71 -15.31 -11.34
N GLU A 127 10.28 -16.35 -10.62
CA GLU A 127 9.03 -17.08 -10.92
C GLU A 127 7.78 -16.18 -10.95
N SER A 128 7.75 -15.16 -10.10
CA SER A 128 6.66 -14.15 -10.03
C SER A 128 6.78 -13.02 -11.06
N GLY A 129 7.83 -13.00 -11.88
CA GLY A 129 8.12 -11.96 -12.87
C GLY A 129 8.76 -10.70 -12.28
N ILE A 130 8.11 -10.04 -11.32
CA ILE A 130 8.67 -8.89 -10.57
C ILE A 130 8.52 -9.11 -9.07
N THR A 131 9.32 -8.43 -8.24
CA THR A 131 9.15 -8.55 -6.79
C THR A 131 7.85 -7.87 -6.35
N LEU A 132 7.29 -8.31 -5.21
CA LEU A 132 6.04 -7.74 -4.70
C LEU A 132 6.16 -6.26 -4.35
N LEU A 133 7.33 -5.84 -3.85
CA LEU A 133 7.60 -4.42 -3.55
C LEU A 133 7.76 -3.60 -4.83
N GLN A 134 8.37 -4.16 -5.88
CA GLN A 134 8.40 -3.49 -7.19
C GLN A 134 7.00 -3.33 -7.77
N ARG A 135 6.16 -4.37 -7.66
CA ARG A 135 4.77 -4.33 -8.10
C ARG A 135 3.98 -3.22 -7.39
N GLN A 136 4.11 -3.13 -6.07
CA GLN A 136 3.50 -2.04 -5.28
C GLN A 136 4.09 -0.67 -5.67
N GLY A 137 5.40 -0.59 -5.88
CA GLY A 137 6.09 0.62 -6.33
C GLY A 137 5.57 1.16 -7.67
N ILE A 138 5.25 0.29 -8.63
CA ILE A 138 4.65 0.70 -9.92
C ILE A 138 3.31 1.39 -9.69
N GLY A 139 2.46 0.83 -8.83
CA GLY A 139 1.18 1.46 -8.50
C GLY A 139 1.37 2.82 -7.81
N LEU A 140 2.37 2.95 -6.93
CA LEU A 140 2.74 4.21 -6.29
C LEU A 140 3.28 5.27 -7.26
N VAL A 141 3.83 4.88 -8.41
CA VAL A 141 4.23 5.81 -9.49
C VAL A 141 3.00 6.25 -10.30
N ILE A 142 2.11 5.31 -10.63
CA ILE A 142 0.94 5.60 -11.46
C ILE A 142 -0.08 6.47 -10.72
N SER A 143 -0.23 6.30 -9.41
CA SER A 143 -1.21 7.05 -8.59
C SER A 143 -1.01 8.58 -8.65
N PRO A 144 0.18 9.16 -8.42
CA PRO A 144 0.44 10.59 -8.62
C PRO A 144 0.20 11.05 -10.06
N ILE A 145 0.56 10.24 -11.06
CA ILE A 145 0.32 10.57 -12.48
C ILE A 145 -1.19 10.69 -12.72
N SER A 146 -1.98 9.75 -12.19
CA SER A 146 -3.44 9.80 -12.24
C SER A 146 -4.01 11.07 -11.61
N MET A 147 -3.48 11.48 -10.44
CA MET A 147 -3.87 12.74 -9.79
C MET A 147 -3.50 13.97 -10.61
N VAL A 148 -2.34 14.00 -11.26
CA VAL A 148 -1.97 15.10 -12.16
C VAL A 148 -2.92 15.17 -13.34
N VAL A 149 -3.26 14.04 -13.96
CA VAL A 149 -4.26 13.98 -15.04
C VAL A 149 -5.62 14.48 -14.54
N ALA A 150 -6.03 14.09 -13.33
CA ALA A 150 -7.26 14.59 -12.73
C ALA A 150 -7.25 16.10 -12.50
N GLY A 151 -6.11 16.66 -12.05
CA GLY A 151 -5.91 18.11 -11.93
C GLY A 151 -6.05 18.84 -13.27
N LEU A 152 -5.46 18.29 -14.34
CA LEU A 152 -5.54 18.89 -15.69
C LEU A 152 -6.97 18.84 -16.25
N VAL A 153 -7.65 17.70 -16.10
CA VAL A 153 -9.04 17.52 -16.53
C VAL A 153 -9.95 18.46 -15.75
N GLU A 154 -9.76 18.59 -14.44
CA GLU A 154 -10.54 19.50 -13.60
C GLU A 154 -10.32 20.96 -13.97
N HIS A 155 -9.06 21.34 -14.23
CA HIS A 155 -8.74 22.69 -14.66
C HIS A 155 -9.51 23.05 -15.96
N LYS A 156 -9.52 22.13 -16.93
CA LYS A 156 -10.27 22.30 -18.17
C LYS A 156 -11.78 22.33 -17.94
N ARG A 157 -12.31 21.40 -17.13
CA ARG A 157 -13.74 21.32 -16.79
C ARG A 157 -14.23 22.62 -16.14
N ARG A 158 -13.49 23.12 -15.15
CA ARG A 158 -13.81 24.34 -14.41
C ARG A 158 -13.80 25.58 -15.30
N ASN A 159 -12.77 25.77 -16.14
CA ASN A 159 -12.72 26.92 -17.05
C ASN A 159 -13.88 26.92 -18.05
N SER A 160 -14.25 25.73 -18.53
CA SER A 160 -15.42 25.52 -19.39
C SER A 160 -16.73 25.83 -18.65
N ALA A 161 -16.90 25.39 -17.40
CA ALA A 161 -18.09 25.68 -16.58
C ALA A 161 -18.26 27.18 -16.31
N LEU A 162 -17.17 27.88 -15.96
CA LEU A 162 -17.20 29.33 -15.70
C LEU A 162 -17.59 30.14 -16.95
N SER A 163 -17.24 29.65 -18.13
CA SER A 163 -17.60 30.30 -19.40
C SER A 163 -19.04 30.05 -19.83
N ASN A 164 -19.68 28.97 -19.34
CA ASN A 164 -21.00 28.51 -19.76
C ASN A 164 -22.07 28.61 -18.65
N GLY A 165 -21.88 29.49 -17.66
CA GLY A 165 -22.88 29.75 -16.62
C GLY A 165 -23.02 28.66 -15.55
N GLY A 166 -21.96 27.88 -15.30
CA GLY A 166 -21.84 26.97 -14.15
C GLY A 166 -21.94 25.47 -14.46
N LYS A 167 -22.43 25.07 -15.64
CA LYS A 167 -22.34 23.67 -16.10
C LYS A 167 -21.35 23.57 -17.24
N SER A 168 -20.45 22.58 -17.17
CA SER A 168 -19.48 22.35 -18.22
C SER A 168 -20.10 21.49 -19.33
N PRO A 169 -20.13 21.94 -20.60
CA PRO A 169 -20.55 21.10 -21.74
C PRO A 169 -19.54 19.99 -22.07
N MET A 170 -18.57 19.73 -21.19
CA MET A 170 -17.55 18.72 -21.36
C MET A 170 -18.13 17.35 -21.05
N SER A 171 -18.02 16.43 -22.01
CA SER A 171 -18.46 15.04 -21.82
C SER A 171 -17.72 14.37 -20.66
N VAL A 172 -18.47 13.61 -19.86
CA VAL A 172 -17.99 12.78 -18.76
C VAL A 172 -16.85 11.83 -19.14
N MET A 173 -16.74 11.47 -20.43
CA MET A 173 -15.65 10.61 -20.95
C MET A 173 -14.25 11.23 -20.80
N TRP A 174 -14.15 12.54 -20.60
CA TRP A 174 -12.87 13.18 -20.25
C TRP A 174 -12.32 12.75 -18.89
N LEU A 175 -13.14 12.15 -18.02
CA LEU A 175 -12.71 11.54 -16.77
C LEU A 175 -12.15 10.12 -16.98
N ALA A 176 -12.30 9.53 -18.17
CA ALA A 176 -11.80 8.18 -18.43
C ALA A 176 -10.28 8.02 -18.24
N PRO A 177 -9.40 8.94 -18.68
CA PRO A 177 -7.95 8.80 -18.52
C PRO A 177 -7.51 8.67 -17.05
N GLN A 178 -8.02 9.53 -16.16
CA GLN A 178 -7.74 9.46 -14.72
C GLN A 178 -8.35 8.21 -14.08
N LEU A 179 -9.50 7.71 -14.55
CA LEU A 179 -10.11 6.49 -14.01
C LEU A 179 -9.39 5.23 -14.46
N ILE A 180 -8.93 5.17 -15.72
CA ILE A 180 -8.14 4.05 -16.24
C ILE A 180 -6.80 3.97 -15.52
N LEU A 181 -6.08 5.09 -15.40
CA LEU A 181 -4.81 5.13 -14.67
C LEU A 181 -5.00 4.73 -13.20
N MET A 182 -6.09 5.19 -12.57
CA MET A 182 -6.39 4.83 -11.20
C MET A 182 -6.69 3.33 -11.04
N GLY A 183 -7.50 2.73 -11.92
CA GLY A 183 -7.77 1.29 -11.90
C GLY A 183 -6.51 0.45 -12.09
N ILE A 184 -5.58 0.88 -12.96
CA ILE A 184 -4.27 0.22 -13.12
C ILE A 184 -3.42 0.39 -11.86
N ALA A 185 -3.37 1.60 -11.27
CA ALA A 185 -2.64 1.85 -10.02
C ALA A 185 -3.16 0.99 -8.87
N GLU A 186 -4.48 0.83 -8.78
CA GLU A 186 -5.15 -0.04 -7.82
C GLU A 186 -4.78 -1.51 -8.05
N ALA A 187 -4.77 -1.97 -9.29
CA ALA A 187 -4.39 -3.35 -9.64
C ALA A 187 -2.97 -3.70 -9.16
N PHE A 188 -2.03 -2.76 -9.32
CA PHE A 188 -0.66 -2.95 -8.88
C PHE A 188 -0.53 -2.88 -7.35
N ASN A 189 -1.17 -1.90 -6.71
CA ASN A 189 -1.06 -1.68 -5.27
C ASN A 189 -1.86 -2.68 -4.43
N ALA A 190 -3.16 -2.85 -4.71
CA ALA A 190 -4.03 -3.67 -3.89
C ALA A 190 -3.62 -5.15 -3.96
N VAL A 191 -3.42 -5.66 -5.18
CA VAL A 191 -2.95 -7.04 -5.36
C VAL A 191 -1.53 -7.21 -4.81
N GLY A 192 -0.65 -6.23 -5.02
CA GLY A 192 0.70 -6.23 -4.46
C GLY A 192 0.70 -6.31 -2.94
N GLN A 193 -0.15 -5.54 -2.25
CA GLN A 193 -0.27 -5.56 -0.79
C GLN A 193 -0.87 -6.85 -0.26
N ILE A 194 -1.97 -7.34 -0.86
CA ILE A 194 -2.61 -8.59 -0.42
C ILE A 194 -1.62 -9.75 -0.54
N GLU A 195 -0.93 -9.86 -1.67
CA GLU A 195 0.05 -10.92 -1.89
C GLU A 195 1.28 -10.75 -0.99
N PHE A 196 1.70 -9.50 -0.73
CA PHE A 196 2.79 -9.20 0.19
C PHE A 196 2.45 -9.61 1.62
N TYR A 197 1.27 -9.24 2.14
CA TYR A 197 0.86 -9.67 3.48
C TYR A 197 0.76 -11.19 3.54
N ASN A 198 0.09 -11.84 2.58
CA ASN A 198 -0.02 -13.29 2.59
C ASN A 198 1.34 -14.03 2.55
N LYS A 199 2.35 -13.48 1.85
CA LYS A 199 3.69 -14.11 1.80
C LYS A 199 4.60 -13.76 2.98
N GLN A 200 4.42 -12.62 3.64
CA GLN A 200 5.28 -12.21 4.75
C GLN A 200 4.78 -12.73 6.10
N PHE A 201 3.47 -12.85 6.28
CA PHE A 201 2.92 -13.41 7.49
C PHE A 201 3.17 -14.93 7.57
N PRO A 202 3.42 -15.49 8.78
CA PRO A 202 3.40 -16.93 8.97
C PRO A 202 1.99 -17.50 8.74
N GLU A 203 1.89 -18.79 8.42
CA GLU A 203 0.62 -19.44 8.06
C GLU A 203 -0.47 -19.26 9.12
N GLN A 204 -0.07 -19.24 10.39
CA GLN A 204 -0.94 -19.08 11.55
C GLN A 204 -1.57 -17.67 11.66
N MET A 205 -1.05 -16.68 10.92
CA MET A 205 -1.48 -15.27 10.97
C MET A 205 -2.13 -14.79 9.66
N LEU A 206 -2.52 -15.68 8.75
CA LEU A 206 -3.11 -15.28 7.47
C LEU A 206 -4.40 -14.46 7.65
N THR A 207 -5.19 -14.71 8.69
CA THR A 207 -6.37 -13.88 9.01
C THR A 207 -5.96 -12.44 9.35
N LEU A 208 -4.85 -12.25 10.07
CA LEU A 208 -4.32 -10.91 10.39
C LEU A 208 -3.80 -10.19 9.14
N ALA A 209 -3.19 -10.92 8.19
CA ALA A 209 -2.79 -10.37 6.89
C ALA A 209 -4.00 -9.79 6.13
N GLY A 210 -5.12 -10.52 6.10
CA GLY A 210 -6.36 -10.05 5.50
C GLY A 210 -6.96 -8.83 6.22
N SER A 211 -6.99 -8.84 7.55
CA SER A 211 -7.49 -7.71 8.34
C SER A 211 -6.63 -6.44 8.16
N LEU A 212 -5.31 -6.59 8.05
CA LEU A 212 -4.39 -5.45 7.91
C LEU A 212 -4.62 -4.66 6.62
N PHE A 213 -5.05 -5.33 5.54
CA PHE A 213 -5.46 -4.67 4.31
C PHE A 213 -6.64 -3.71 4.55
N PHE A 214 -7.69 -4.18 5.23
CA PHE A 214 -8.85 -3.35 5.56
C PHE A 214 -8.52 -2.24 6.56
N VAL A 215 -7.63 -2.49 7.53
CA VAL A 215 -7.12 -1.44 8.43
C VAL A 215 -6.38 -0.36 7.64
N THR A 216 -5.58 -0.75 6.66
CA THR A 216 -4.88 0.18 5.76
C THR A 216 -5.88 1.02 4.97
N LEU A 217 -6.93 0.40 4.43
CA LEU A 217 -7.99 1.09 3.70
C LEU A 217 -8.79 2.05 4.61
N ALA A 218 -9.11 1.63 5.84
CA ALA A 218 -9.78 2.47 6.82
C ALA A 218 -8.91 3.68 7.19
N GLY A 219 -7.63 3.46 7.49
CA GLY A 219 -6.67 4.52 7.75
C GLY A 219 -6.57 5.53 6.61
N ALA A 220 -6.64 5.06 5.36
CA ALA A 220 -6.62 5.92 4.18
C ALA A 220 -7.87 6.80 4.07
N ASN A 221 -9.05 6.27 4.39
CA ASN A 221 -10.30 7.04 4.41
C ASN A 221 -10.30 8.13 5.50
N TYR A 222 -9.81 7.80 6.70
CA TYR A 222 -9.64 8.79 7.76
C TYR A 222 -8.63 9.87 7.38
N LEU A 223 -7.47 9.47 6.84
CA LEU A 223 -6.44 10.41 6.41
C LEU A 223 -6.94 11.29 5.25
N SER A 224 -7.68 10.72 4.30
CA SER A 224 -8.33 11.47 3.21
C SER A 224 -9.25 12.56 3.75
N THR A 225 -10.10 12.22 4.72
CA THR A 225 -11.02 13.17 5.37
C THR A 225 -10.26 14.25 6.14
N ALA A 226 -9.20 13.87 6.86
CA ALA A 226 -8.34 14.81 7.57
C ALA A 226 -7.65 15.78 6.60
N LEU A 227 -7.09 15.29 5.49
CA LEU A 227 -6.46 16.13 4.46
C LEU A 227 -7.45 17.10 3.82
N ALA A 228 -8.68 16.67 3.54
CA ALA A 228 -9.74 17.54 3.03
C ALA A 228 -10.07 18.65 4.03
N ASN A 229 -10.25 18.31 5.32
CA ASN A 229 -10.56 19.29 6.37
C ASN A 229 -9.39 20.25 6.64
N ILE A 230 -8.16 19.76 6.65
CA ILE A 230 -6.95 20.60 6.79
C ILE A 230 -6.88 21.56 5.61
N THR A 231 -7.07 21.07 4.38
CA THR A 231 -7.04 21.90 3.17
C THR A 231 -8.10 22.98 3.24
N ARG A 232 -9.35 22.64 3.60
CA ARG A 232 -10.42 23.65 3.81
C ARG A 232 -10.02 24.71 4.82
N LYS A 233 -9.51 24.30 5.98
CA LYS A 233 -9.11 25.22 7.06
C LYS A 233 -7.96 26.13 6.67
N VAL A 234 -6.94 25.59 6.01
CA VAL A 234 -5.74 26.35 5.59
C VAL A 234 -6.08 27.32 4.46
N THR A 235 -6.89 26.89 3.49
CA THR A 235 -7.20 27.71 2.31
C THR A 235 -8.23 28.80 2.57
N THR A 236 -9.04 28.67 3.64
CA THR A 236 -10.03 29.69 4.04
C THR A 236 -9.45 30.78 4.95
N ARG A 237 -8.21 30.60 5.46
CA ARG A 237 -7.67 31.38 6.59
C ARG A 237 -7.55 32.88 6.34
N ASP A 238 -7.45 33.32 5.09
CA ASP A 238 -7.22 34.73 4.71
C ASP A 238 -8.43 35.35 3.98
N GLY A 239 -9.64 34.81 4.18
CA GLY A 239 -10.86 35.28 3.50
C GLY A 239 -10.99 34.85 2.05
N HIS A 240 -10.05 34.04 1.56
CA HIS A 240 -10.11 33.39 0.25
C HIS A 240 -11.09 32.22 0.23
N THR A 241 -11.65 31.92 -0.94
CA THR A 241 -12.47 30.73 -1.13
C THR A 241 -11.62 29.47 -0.98
N SER A 242 -12.12 28.52 -0.18
CA SER A 242 -11.52 27.21 0.00
C SER A 242 -11.28 26.53 -1.35
N TRP A 243 -10.20 25.73 -1.47
CA TRP A 243 -10.03 24.88 -2.65
C TRP A 243 -11.15 23.84 -2.77
N LEU A 244 -11.69 23.43 -1.63
CA LEU A 244 -12.75 22.44 -1.48
C LEU A 244 -14.02 23.12 -0.96
N THR A 245 -14.81 23.67 -1.87
CA THR A 245 -16.14 24.25 -1.63
C THR A 245 -17.24 23.29 -2.05
N ASP A 246 -18.47 23.53 -1.58
CA ASP A 246 -19.63 22.74 -1.97
C ASP A 246 -19.95 22.89 -3.47
N ASP A 247 -19.77 24.10 -4.01
CA ASP A 247 -19.73 24.32 -5.46
C ASP A 247 -18.31 24.16 -5.98
N ILE A 248 -18.07 23.08 -6.72
CA ILE A 248 -16.75 22.78 -7.29
C ILE A 248 -16.30 23.76 -8.37
N ASN A 249 -17.19 24.56 -8.96
CA ASN A 249 -16.82 25.58 -9.93
C ASN A 249 -16.15 26.79 -9.27
N LEU A 250 -16.60 27.13 -8.06
CA LEU A 250 -16.02 28.21 -7.26
C LEU A 250 -14.71 27.79 -6.61
N GLY A 251 -14.60 26.51 -6.25
CA GLY A 251 -13.41 25.90 -5.66
C GLY A 251 -12.24 25.77 -6.64
N LYS A 252 -11.13 25.26 -6.12
CA LYS A 252 -9.89 24.95 -6.85
C LYS A 252 -9.54 23.48 -6.64
N LEU A 253 -10.44 22.61 -7.08
CA LEU A 253 -10.29 21.16 -6.94
C LEU A 253 -9.05 20.65 -7.71
N ASP A 254 -8.66 21.32 -8.79
CA ASP A 254 -7.41 21.09 -9.52
C ASP A 254 -6.18 21.23 -8.60
N TYR A 255 -6.12 22.26 -7.75
CA TYR A 255 -5.02 22.45 -6.79
C TYR A 255 -5.01 21.36 -5.72
N TYR A 256 -6.18 20.90 -5.29
CA TYR A 256 -6.26 19.78 -4.36
C TYR A 256 -5.72 18.49 -4.98
N PHE A 257 -6.03 18.19 -6.24
CA PHE A 257 -5.44 17.03 -6.93
C PHE A 257 -3.92 17.14 -7.07
N TYR A 258 -3.37 18.31 -7.40
CA TYR A 258 -1.92 18.50 -7.43
C TYR A 258 -1.27 18.36 -6.05
N PHE A 259 -1.92 18.83 -4.99
CA PHE A 259 -1.46 18.64 -3.62
C PHE A 259 -1.38 17.15 -3.24
N ILE A 260 -2.37 16.36 -3.64
CA ILE A 260 -2.40 14.92 -3.37
C ILE A 260 -1.38 14.18 -4.24
N ALA A 261 -1.17 14.62 -5.48
CA ALA A 261 -0.08 14.14 -6.31
C ALA A 261 1.29 14.38 -5.64
N LEU A 262 1.52 15.56 -5.07
CA LEU A 262 2.75 15.88 -4.35
C LEU A 262 2.95 14.98 -3.12
N ILE A 263 1.90 14.76 -2.32
CA ILE A 263 1.93 13.80 -1.20
C ILE A 263 2.26 12.39 -1.71
N GLY A 264 1.66 11.99 -2.83
CA GLY A 264 1.93 10.69 -3.46
C GLY A 264 3.39 10.54 -3.92
N VAL A 265 4.00 11.59 -4.48
CA VAL A 265 5.43 11.61 -4.84
C VAL A 265 6.32 11.51 -3.59
N LEU A 266 6.02 12.24 -2.53
CA LEU A 266 6.75 12.12 -1.26
C LEU A 266 6.61 10.71 -0.66
N ASN A 267 5.43 10.11 -0.78
CA ASN A 267 5.19 8.74 -0.37
C ASN A 267 5.97 7.72 -1.21
N LEU A 268 6.14 7.96 -2.51
CA LEU A 268 6.98 7.13 -3.36
C LEU A 268 8.43 7.14 -2.87
N PHE A 269 8.99 8.30 -2.52
CA PHE A 269 10.35 8.36 -1.94
C PHE A 269 10.43 7.61 -0.61
N TYR A 270 9.45 7.82 0.27
CA TYR A 270 9.35 7.08 1.54
C TYR A 270 9.26 5.56 1.31
N PHE A 271 8.44 5.11 0.35
CA PHE A 271 8.32 3.71 -0.01
C PHE A 271 9.63 3.13 -0.54
N LEU A 272 10.31 3.83 -1.45
CA LEU A 272 11.58 3.38 -2.02
C LEU A 272 12.62 3.17 -0.92
N ILE A 273 12.70 4.12 0.02
CA ILE A 273 13.52 4.00 1.22
C ILE A 273 13.14 2.74 2.01
N CYS A 274 11.86 2.59 2.40
CA CYS A 274 11.42 1.44 3.19
C CYS A 274 11.67 0.11 2.46
N SER A 275 11.45 0.06 1.15
CA SER A 275 11.64 -1.13 0.32
C SER A 275 13.11 -1.54 0.22
N HIS A 276 14.03 -0.57 0.16
CA HIS A 276 15.47 -0.84 0.09
C HIS A 276 16.00 -1.48 1.39
N TYR A 277 15.46 -1.09 2.54
CA TYR A 277 15.85 -1.67 3.84
C TYR A 277 15.01 -2.90 4.22
N TYR A 278 13.99 -3.25 3.44
CA TYR A 278 13.13 -4.39 3.76
C TYR A 278 13.81 -5.71 3.36
N GLN A 279 14.02 -6.58 4.34
CA GLN A 279 14.50 -7.94 4.09
C GLN A 279 13.32 -8.92 4.00
N TYR A 280 13.19 -9.56 2.84
CA TYR A 280 12.20 -10.59 2.59
C TYR A 280 12.44 -11.84 3.45
N LYS A 281 11.37 -12.38 4.02
CA LYS A 281 11.39 -13.59 4.86
C LYS A 281 11.94 -14.85 4.18
N SER A 282 11.88 -14.99 2.85
CA SER A 282 12.40 -16.18 2.16
C SER A 282 13.93 -16.27 2.19
N MET A 283 14.63 -15.14 2.26
CA MET A 283 16.09 -15.11 2.31
C MET A 283 16.61 -15.54 3.69
N SER A 284 15.86 -15.28 4.77
CA SER A 284 16.22 -15.75 6.11
C SER A 284 15.92 -17.24 6.30
N LEU A 285 14.83 -17.77 5.74
CA LEU A 285 14.51 -19.20 5.86
C LEU A 285 15.49 -20.08 5.09
N HIS A 286 15.85 -19.72 3.85
CA HIS A 286 16.87 -20.46 3.10
C HIS A 286 18.27 -20.30 3.69
N ALA A 287 18.61 -19.13 4.26
CA ALA A 287 19.86 -18.95 4.98
C ALA A 287 19.90 -19.78 6.28
N GLU A 288 18.81 -19.85 7.05
CA GLU A 288 18.72 -20.69 8.24
C GLU A 288 18.68 -22.18 7.93
N GLU A 289 18.03 -22.61 6.85
CA GLU A 289 18.07 -24.00 6.38
C GLU A 289 19.47 -24.38 5.89
N SER A 290 20.11 -23.55 5.07
CA SER A 290 21.47 -23.81 4.60
C SER A 290 22.48 -23.82 5.75
N ILE A 291 22.34 -22.94 6.75
CA ILE A 291 23.14 -22.98 7.97
C ILE A 291 22.87 -24.27 8.77
N LYS A 292 21.61 -24.67 8.98
CA LYS A 292 21.27 -25.90 9.71
C LYS A 292 21.75 -27.18 9.02
N VAL A 293 21.70 -27.22 7.69
CA VAL A 293 22.21 -28.34 6.89
C VAL A 293 23.73 -28.41 7.00
N HIS A 294 24.42 -27.26 6.89
CA HIS A 294 25.87 -27.22 7.00
C HIS A 294 26.39 -27.59 8.40
N THR A 295 25.73 -27.09 9.46
CA THR A 295 26.07 -27.45 10.85
C THR A 295 25.80 -28.93 11.16
N LYS A 296 24.80 -29.55 10.52
CA LYS A 296 24.57 -31.01 10.64
C LYS A 296 25.65 -31.82 9.93
N GLU A 297 26.04 -31.41 8.71
CA GLU A 297 27.11 -32.07 7.97
C GLU A 297 28.46 -31.97 8.69
N GLU A 298 28.78 -30.82 9.31
CA GLU A 298 29.99 -30.66 10.13
C GLU A 298 29.98 -31.55 11.39
N ALA A 299 28.84 -31.66 12.07
CA ALA A 299 28.70 -32.50 13.27
C ALA A 299 28.80 -34.01 12.96
N GLU A 300 28.29 -34.44 11.81
CA GLU A 300 28.40 -35.83 11.33
C GLU A 300 29.86 -36.16 10.91
N ALA A 301 30.56 -35.22 10.28
CA ALA A 301 31.97 -35.39 9.91
C ALA A 301 32.92 -35.47 11.12
N GLU A 302 32.67 -34.70 12.19
CA GLU A 302 33.45 -34.80 13.45
C GLU A 302 33.18 -36.11 14.20
N ALA A 303 31.95 -36.63 14.16
CA ALA A 303 31.61 -37.91 14.76
C ALA A 303 32.32 -39.08 14.06
N ASP A 304 32.37 -39.08 12.73
CA ASP A 304 33.09 -40.09 11.95
C ASP A 304 34.62 -40.03 12.17
N ALA A 305 35.19 -38.84 12.29
CA ALA A 305 36.63 -38.66 12.58
C ALA A 305 37.03 -39.19 13.97
N ASN A 306 36.15 -39.09 14.97
CA ASN A 306 36.39 -39.60 16.33
C ASN A 306 36.16 -41.11 16.49
N THR A 307 35.51 -41.75 15.52
CA THR A 307 35.24 -43.20 15.53
C THR A 307 36.26 -43.99 14.70
N ALA A 308 37.14 -43.30 13.96
CA ALA A 308 38.24 -43.92 13.24
C ALA A 308 39.26 -44.55 14.23
N PRO A 309 39.61 -45.84 14.09
CA PRO A 309 40.54 -46.50 14.99
C PRO A 309 41.91 -45.84 14.90
N LYS A 310 42.39 -45.29 16.03
CA LYS A 310 43.77 -44.82 16.18
C LYS A 310 44.70 -46.01 15.93
N LYS A 311 45.36 -46.01 14.77
CA LYS A 311 46.47 -46.92 14.45
C LYS A 311 47.71 -46.55 15.24
#